data_AF-A0A5K1BU30-F1
#
_entry.id   AF-A0A5K1BU30-F1
#
_cell.length_a   1.000
_cell.length_b   1.000
_cell.length_c   1.000
_cell.angle_alpha   90.00
_cell.angle_beta   90.00
_cell.angle_gamma   90.00
#
_symmetry.space_group_name_H-M   'P 1'
#
loop_
_entity.id
_entity.type
_entity.pdbx_description
1 polymer ?
#
loop_
_entity_poly.entity_id
_entity_poly.type
_entity_poly.pdbx_seq_one_letter_code
_entity_poly.pdbx_strand_id
1 'polypeptide(L)'
;WGTMWIMMRREKRDRRHFKRMRFPPFDDEEPPLDYADNLLDVDPLEPIQLELDKEEDSAVYNWFYDHKPLVKTKLINGPSYRKWHLSLPIMATLHRLAGQLLSDLIDRNYFYLFDMESFFTAKALNMCIP
;
A
#
# COMPACT_ATOMS: atom_id res chain seq x y z
N TRP A 1 2.08 -1.36 0.09
CA TRP A 1 0.86 -1.37 0.93
C TRP A 1 0.80 -2.53 1.92
N GLY A 2 0.98 -3.79 1.51
CA GLY A 2 0.93 -4.92 2.46
C GLY A 2 1.90 -4.77 3.64
N THR A 3 3.12 -4.33 3.37
CA THR A 3 4.13 -4.00 4.41
C THR A 3 3.69 -2.85 5.33
N MET A 4 3.02 -1.82 4.79
CA MET A 4 2.47 -0.73 5.61
C MET A 4 1.36 -1.22 6.54
N TRP A 5 0.48 -2.11 6.07
CA TRP A 5 -0.57 -2.72 6.90
C TRP A 5 0.02 -3.45 8.11
N ILE A 6 1.10 -4.21 7.89
CA ILE A 6 1.82 -4.91 8.96
C ILE A 6 2.39 -3.90 9.96
N MET A 7 3.10 -2.87 9.49
CA MET A 7 3.71 -1.87 10.36
C MET A 7 2.67 -1.09 11.16
N MET A 8 1.59 -0.65 10.53
CA MET A 8 0.51 0.07 11.21
C MET A 8 -0.18 -0.79 12.28
N ARG A 9 -0.37 -2.09 12.02
CA ARG A 9 -0.91 -3.02 13.03
C ARG A 9 0.03 -3.24 14.20
N ARG A 10 1.33 -3.37 13.95
CA ARG A 10 2.36 -3.47 15.00
C ARG A 10 2.39 -2.20 15.85
N GLU A 11 2.46 -1.03 15.21
CA GLU A 11 2.48 0.26 15.90
C GLU A 11 1.22 0.48 16.76
N LYS A 12 0.04 0.12 16.23
CA LYS A 12 -1.22 0.20 16.97
C LYS A 12 -1.26 -0.73 18.18
N ARG A 13 -0.64 -1.91 18.09
CA ARG A 13 -0.56 -2.87 19.20
C ARG A 13 0.43 -2.40 20.28
N ASP A 14 1.58 -1.87 19.86
CA ASP A 14 2.71 -1.61 20.75
C ASP A 14 2.59 -0.24 21.46
N ARG A 15 1.89 0.73 20.85
CA ARG A 15 1.69 2.06 21.44
C ARG A 15 0.55 2.09 22.46
N ARG A 16 0.86 2.49 23.71
CA ARG A 16 -0.13 2.62 24.80
C ARG A 16 -1.15 3.74 24.58
N HIS A 17 -0.70 4.92 24.17
CA HIS A 17 -1.54 6.09 23.93
C HIS A 17 -1.30 6.61 22.51
N PHE A 18 -2.27 6.40 21.63
CA PHE A 18 -2.25 6.93 20.27
C PHE A 18 -3.07 8.22 20.20
N LYS A 19 -2.40 9.37 20.12
CA LYS A 19 -3.06 10.68 19.93
C LYS A 19 -3.45 10.84 18.47
N ARG A 20 -4.74 11.13 18.22
CA ARG A 20 -5.24 11.44 16.87
C ARG A 20 -4.93 12.90 16.52
N MET A 21 -4.80 13.19 15.23
CA MET A 21 -4.70 14.58 14.77
C MET A 21 -6.01 15.32 15.04
N ARG A 22 -5.91 16.63 15.29
CA ARG A 22 -7.05 17.53 15.37
C ARG A 22 -7.42 17.99 13.97
N PHE A 23 -8.71 18.07 13.69
CA PHE A 23 -9.24 18.66 12.47
C PHE A 23 -10.16 19.84 12.86
N PRO A 24 -9.99 21.03 12.25
CA PRO A 24 -8.92 21.41 11.31
C PRO A 24 -7.53 21.48 11.99
N PRO A 25 -6.44 21.25 11.23
CA PRO A 25 -5.08 21.34 11.78
C PRO A 25 -4.58 22.78 11.94
N PHE A 26 -5.12 23.72 11.15
CA PHE A 26 -4.79 25.15 11.18
C PHE A 26 -6.02 25.95 11.61
N ASP A 27 -5.78 27.12 12.21
CA ASP A 27 -6.84 28.08 12.55
C ASP A 27 -7.22 28.92 11.33
N ASP A 28 -8.47 29.39 11.27
CA ASP A 28 -8.99 30.15 10.12
C ASP A 28 -8.41 31.58 10.04
N GLU A 29 -7.92 32.11 11.17
CA GLU A 29 -7.29 33.43 11.28
C GLU A 29 -5.79 33.41 10.95
N GLU A 30 -5.15 32.24 10.88
CA GLU A 30 -3.73 32.11 10.58
C GLU A 30 -3.49 32.11 9.06
N PRO A 31 -2.58 32.97 8.53
CA PRO A 31 -2.23 32.90 7.12
C PRO A 31 -1.50 31.58 6.80
N PRO A 32 -1.57 31.08 5.55
CA PRO A 32 -0.83 29.90 5.14
C PRO A 32 0.68 30.05 5.42
N LEU A 33 1.28 29.01 6.00
CA LEU A 33 2.71 28.97 6.31
C LEU A 33 3.56 29.02 5.03
N ASP A 34 4.60 29.86 5.04
CA ASP A 34 5.58 29.88 3.96
C ASP A 34 6.52 28.66 4.03
N TYR A 35 6.76 28.05 2.88
CA TYR A 35 7.58 26.85 2.74
C TYR A 35 9.06 27.13 2.98
N ALA A 36 9.57 28.24 2.44
CA ALA A 36 10.98 28.58 2.53
C ALA A 36 11.41 28.80 3.99
N ASP A 37 10.59 29.53 4.74
CA ASP A 37 10.90 29.88 6.13
C ASP A 37 10.65 28.75 7.14
N ASN A 38 9.65 27.89 6.90
CA ASN A 38 9.19 26.93 7.93
C ASN A 38 9.53 25.46 7.63
N LEU A 39 9.71 25.07 6.36
CA LEU A 39 9.83 23.65 5.97
C LEU A 39 11.12 23.30 5.23
N LEU A 40 11.75 24.24 4.52
CA LEU A 40 12.88 23.94 3.64
C LEU A 40 14.08 23.35 4.40
N ASP A 41 14.37 23.88 5.59
CA ASP A 41 15.51 23.47 6.42
C ASP A 41 15.17 22.36 7.42
N VAL A 42 13.93 21.85 7.41
CA VAL A 42 13.46 20.82 8.34
C VAL A 42 13.54 19.45 7.69
N ASP A 43 14.37 18.57 8.25
CA ASP A 43 14.44 17.19 7.80
C ASP A 43 13.11 16.45 8.08
N PRO A 44 12.57 15.72 7.09
CA PRO A 44 11.35 14.97 7.27
C PRO A 44 11.55 13.84 8.27
N LEU A 45 10.49 13.54 9.03
CA LEU A 45 10.45 12.40 9.94
C LEU A 45 10.58 11.08 9.18
N GLU A 46 11.03 10.06 9.89
CA GLU A 46 11.17 8.72 9.33
C GLU A 46 9.84 8.20 8.77
N PRO A 47 9.84 7.73 7.51
CA PRO A 47 8.64 7.17 6.90
C PRO A 47 8.31 5.79 7.49
N ILE A 48 7.07 5.35 7.29
CA ILE A 48 6.66 3.99 7.65
C ILE A 48 7.32 3.00 6.69
N GLN A 49 8.39 2.36 7.14
CA GLN A 49 9.11 1.33 6.40
C GLN A 49 9.23 0.07 7.26
N LEU A 50 8.99 -1.08 6.63
CA LEU A 50 9.22 -2.38 7.24
C LEU A 50 10.70 -2.71 7.02
N GLU A 51 11.37 -3.14 8.07
CA GLU A 51 12.71 -3.71 7.95
C GLU A 51 12.62 -5.03 7.15
N LEU A 52 13.24 -5.02 5.97
CA LEU A 52 13.30 -6.17 5.06
C LEU A 52 14.48 -7.08 5.41
N ASP A 53 14.34 -8.37 5.14
CA ASP A 53 15.43 -9.33 5.32
C ASP A 53 16.43 -9.25 4.15
N LYS A 54 17.73 -9.16 4.44
CA LYS A 54 18.77 -9.01 3.40
C LYS A 54 18.93 -10.24 2.52
N GLU A 55 18.63 -11.43 3.03
CA GLU A 55 18.77 -12.70 2.31
C GLU A 55 17.46 -13.04 1.60
N GLU A 56 16.35 -13.08 2.35
CA GLU A 56 15.04 -13.50 1.82
C GLU A 56 14.43 -12.45 0.86
N ASP A 57 14.57 -11.16 1.18
CA ASP A 57 14.03 -10.05 0.38
C ASP A 57 15.06 -9.42 -0.56
N SER A 58 16.22 -10.07 -0.75
CA SER A 58 17.34 -9.57 -1.56
C SER A 58 16.93 -9.02 -2.95
N ALA A 59 15.93 -9.64 -3.58
CA ALA A 59 15.42 -9.24 -4.90
C ALA A 59 14.77 -7.84 -4.93
N VAL A 60 14.19 -7.38 -3.82
CA VAL A 60 13.47 -6.10 -3.72
C VAL A 60 14.14 -5.11 -2.75
N TYR A 61 15.02 -5.60 -1.86
CA TYR A 61 15.61 -4.87 -0.74
C TYR A 61 16.07 -3.44 -1.07
N ASN A 62 16.79 -3.26 -2.19
CA ASN A 62 17.44 -1.99 -2.52
C ASN A 62 16.50 -0.89 -3.02
N TRP A 63 15.33 -1.24 -3.55
CA TRP A 63 14.48 -0.29 -4.31
C TRP A 63 13.02 -0.29 -3.87
N PHE A 64 12.63 -1.18 -2.94
CA PHE A 64 11.22 -1.40 -2.60
C PHE A 64 10.49 -0.14 -2.09
N TYR A 65 11.20 0.78 -1.45
CA TYR A 65 10.65 2.04 -0.90
C TYR A 65 10.97 3.29 -1.73
N ASP A 66 11.55 3.13 -2.92
CA ASP A 66 11.78 4.25 -3.83
C ASP A 66 10.46 4.82 -4.36
N HIS A 67 10.41 6.13 -4.61
CA HIS A 67 9.24 6.78 -5.20
C HIS A 67 8.90 6.23 -6.61
N LYS A 68 9.93 5.98 -7.43
CA LYS A 68 9.81 5.34 -8.75
C LYS A 68 10.92 4.28 -8.90
N PRO A 69 10.70 3.05 -8.41
CA PRO A 69 11.73 2.03 -8.41
C PRO A 69 12.10 1.58 -9.83
N LEU A 70 13.31 1.07 -10.03
CA LEU A 70 13.74 0.38 -11.25
C LEU A 70 13.69 1.19 -12.58
N VAL A 71 13.43 2.50 -12.55
CA VAL A 71 13.32 3.37 -13.76
C VAL A 71 14.55 3.29 -14.66
N LYS A 72 15.74 3.17 -14.06
CA LYS A 72 17.03 3.10 -14.78
C LYS A 72 17.39 1.69 -15.27
N THR A 73 16.51 0.70 -15.08
CA THR A 73 16.78 -0.71 -15.39
C THR A 73 16.03 -1.15 -16.65
N LYS A 74 16.42 -2.30 -17.20
CA LYS A 74 15.73 -2.94 -18.34
C LYS A 74 14.35 -3.52 -17.97
N LEU A 75 14.03 -3.59 -16.68
CA LEU A 75 12.76 -4.14 -16.19
C LEU A 75 11.59 -3.20 -16.47
N ILE A 76 11.86 -1.93 -16.78
CA ILE A 76 10.85 -0.91 -17.05
C ILE A 76 11.17 -0.23 -18.38
N ASN A 77 10.14 0.23 -19.07
CA ASN A 77 10.26 0.89 -20.37
C ASN A 77 10.89 2.31 -20.33
N GLY A 78 11.48 2.73 -19.21
CA GLY A 78 12.07 4.05 -19.01
C GLY A 78 11.20 5.02 -18.18
N PRO A 79 11.45 6.34 -18.24
CA PRO A 79 10.84 7.33 -17.34
C PRO A 79 9.33 7.48 -17.54
N SER A 80 8.79 7.01 -18.67
CA SER A 80 7.34 6.97 -18.88
C SER A 80 6.61 6.00 -17.95
N TYR A 81 7.30 5.00 -17.38
CA TYR A 81 6.80 4.11 -16.32
C TYR A 81 5.43 3.46 -16.62
N ARG A 82 5.26 2.93 -17.83
CA ARG A 82 3.96 2.37 -18.30
C ARG A 82 3.95 0.85 -18.38
N LYS A 83 5.09 0.23 -18.65
CA LYS A 83 5.23 -1.21 -18.82
C LYS A 83 6.38 -1.71 -17.97
N TRP A 84 6.14 -2.83 -17.30
CA TRP A 84 7.11 -3.52 -16.47
C TRP A 84 7.22 -4.98 -16.90
N HIS A 85 8.41 -5.55 -16.75
CA HIS A 85 8.70 -6.95 -16.93
C HIS A 85 9.62 -7.39 -15.79
N LEU A 86 9.05 -8.10 -14.82
CA LEU A 86 9.75 -8.48 -13.59
C LEU A 86 10.14 -9.96 -13.65
N SER A 87 11.27 -10.28 -13.02
CA SER A 87 11.72 -11.66 -12.87
C SER A 87 10.86 -12.42 -11.84
N LEU A 88 10.85 -13.75 -11.95
CA LEU A 88 10.09 -14.60 -11.03
C LEU A 88 10.50 -14.42 -9.55
N PRO A 89 11.79 -14.31 -9.17
CA PRO A 89 12.16 -14.04 -7.78
C PRO A 89 11.56 -12.73 -7.25
N ILE A 90 11.58 -11.66 -8.03
CA ILE A 90 10.96 -10.38 -7.65
C ILE A 90 9.45 -10.56 -7.42
N MET A 91 8.77 -11.24 -8.34
CA MET A 91 7.32 -11.48 -8.22
C MET A 91 6.97 -12.32 -6.99
N ALA A 92 7.75 -13.37 -6.70
CA ALA A 92 7.55 -14.22 -5.53
C ALA A 92 7.70 -13.42 -4.22
N THR A 93 8.75 -12.62 -4.11
CA THR A 93 8.97 -11.76 -2.94
C THR A 93 7.86 -10.73 -2.78
N LEU A 94 7.44 -10.05 -3.86
CA LEU A 94 6.34 -9.09 -3.81
C LEU A 94 5.00 -9.73 -3.42
N HIS A 95 4.70 -10.93 -3.94
CA HIS A 95 3.50 -11.67 -3.59
C HIS A 95 3.48 -12.04 -2.10
N ARG A 96 4.60 -12.53 -1.57
CA ARG A 96 4.77 -12.85 -0.15
C ARG A 96 4.55 -11.62 0.75
N LEU A 97 5.18 -10.49 0.43
CA LEU A 97 5.03 -9.23 1.17
C LEU A 97 3.61 -8.65 1.09
N ALA A 98 2.88 -8.94 0.01
CA ALA A 98 1.49 -8.52 -0.19
C ALA A 98 0.47 -9.46 0.48
N GLY A 99 0.89 -10.62 1.00
CA GLY A 99 -0.02 -11.69 1.46
C GLY A 99 -1.09 -11.23 2.46
N GLN A 100 -0.81 -10.25 3.33
CA GLN A 100 -1.80 -9.72 4.27
C GLN A 100 -2.99 -9.01 3.62
N LEU A 101 -2.88 -8.62 2.35
CA LEU A 101 -3.93 -7.94 1.58
C LEU A 101 -4.52 -8.82 0.48
N LEU A 102 -3.88 -9.95 0.17
CA LEU A 102 -4.34 -10.88 -0.85
C LEU A 102 -5.29 -11.90 -0.21
N SER A 103 -6.20 -12.42 -1.02
CA SER A 103 -7.09 -13.51 -0.64
C SER A 103 -6.45 -14.84 -1.02
N ASP A 104 -6.63 -15.85 -0.16
CA ASP A 104 -6.18 -17.23 -0.40
C ASP A 104 -7.18 -18.04 -1.26
N LEU A 105 -8.24 -17.39 -1.75
CA LEU A 105 -9.29 -18.02 -2.54
C LEU A 105 -8.83 -18.31 -3.98
N ILE A 106 -8.57 -19.58 -4.27
CA ILE A 106 -8.14 -20.04 -5.60
C ILE A 106 -9.34 -20.51 -6.43
N ASP A 107 -10.32 -21.17 -5.80
CA ASP A 107 -11.48 -21.72 -6.51
C ASP A 107 -12.54 -20.64 -6.76
N ARG A 108 -12.93 -20.50 -8.03
CA ARG A 108 -14.01 -19.59 -8.45
C ARG A 108 -15.37 -20.01 -7.89
N ASN A 109 -15.55 -21.29 -7.58
CA ASN A 109 -16.81 -21.77 -6.99
C ASN A 109 -17.10 -21.15 -5.62
N TYR A 110 -16.09 -20.59 -4.94
CA TYR A 110 -16.31 -19.81 -3.72
C TYR A 110 -17.31 -18.67 -3.93
N PHE A 111 -17.33 -18.06 -5.12
CA PHE A 111 -18.21 -16.94 -5.45
C PHE A 111 -19.58 -17.40 -6.01
N TYR A 112 -19.96 -18.66 -5.81
CA TYR A 112 -21.28 -19.13 -6.22
C TYR A 112 -22.38 -18.31 -5.50
N LEU A 113 -23.28 -17.71 -6.28
CA LEU A 113 -24.29 -16.73 -5.82
C LEU A 113 -23.72 -15.43 -5.22
N PHE A 114 -22.41 -15.21 -5.31
CA PHE A 114 -21.72 -14.02 -4.83
C PHE A 114 -20.89 -13.35 -5.93
N ASP A 115 -21.41 -13.42 -7.16
CA ASP A 115 -20.87 -12.78 -8.35
C ASP A 115 -21.82 -11.69 -8.87
N MET A 116 -21.34 -10.89 -9.83
CA MET A 116 -22.09 -9.74 -10.34
C MET A 116 -23.42 -10.14 -10.99
N GLU A 117 -23.45 -11.29 -11.68
CA GLU A 117 -24.66 -11.79 -12.35
C GLU A 117 -25.74 -12.21 -11.33
N SER A 118 -25.34 -12.88 -10.25
CA SER A 118 -26.25 -13.23 -9.17
C SER A 118 -26.80 -11.99 -8.48
N PHE A 119 -25.97 -10.97 -8.24
CA PHE A 119 -26.44 -9.70 -7.66
C PHE A 119 -27.39 -8.94 -8.58
N PHE A 120 -27.16 -8.91 -9.90
CA PHE A 120 -28.11 -8.31 -10.85
C PHE A 120 -29.44 -9.05 -10.87
N THR A 121 -29.40 -10.37 -10.82
CA THR A 121 -30.60 -11.21 -10.79
C THR A 121 -31.39 -11.02 -9.50
N ALA A 122 -30.73 -11.04 -8.34
CA ALA A 122 -31.34 -10.78 -7.04
C ALA A 122 -32.01 -9.40 -7.01
N LYS A 123 -31.33 -8.37 -7.52
CA LYS A 123 -31.90 -7.02 -7.65
C LYS A 123 -33.14 -6.99 -8.55
N ALA A 124 -33.09 -7.64 -9.72
CA ALA A 124 -34.20 -7.66 -10.67
C ALA A 124 -35.43 -8.38 -10.11
N LEU A 125 -35.21 -9.44 -9.31
CA LEU A 125 -36.27 -10.23 -8.67
C LEU A 125 -36.70 -9.68 -7.30
N ASN A 126 -36.13 -8.56 -6.86
CA ASN A 126 -36.34 -7.98 -5.53
C ASN A 126 -36.07 -9.00 -4.39
N MET A 127 -35.05 -9.83 -4.56
CA MET A 127 -34.57 -10.80 -3.58
C MET A 127 -33.22 -10.35 -2.98
N CYS A 128 -32.93 -10.83 -1.78
CA CYS A 128 -31.66 -10.58 -1.08
C CYS A 128 -30.89 -11.89 -0.90
N ILE A 129 -29.59 -11.87 -1.19
CA ILE A 129 -28.68 -12.99 -0.91
C ILE A 129 -28.12 -12.76 0.50
N PRO A 130 -28.22 -13.73 1.43
CA PRO A 130 -27.75 -13.59 2.81
C PRO A 130 -26.26 -13.27 2.96
#